data_AF-A0A9P9QT10-F1
#
_entry.id   AF-A0A9P9QT10-F1
#
_cell.length_a   1.000
_cell.length_b   1.000
_cell.length_c   1.000
_cell.angle_alpha   90.00
_cell.angle_beta   90.00
_cell.angle_gamma   90.00
#
_symmetry.space_group_name_H-M   'P 1'
#
loop_
_entity.id
_entity.type
_entity.pdbx_description
1 polymer ?
#
loop_
_entity_poly.entity_id
_entity_poly.type
_entity_poly.pdbx_seq_one_letter_code
_entity_poly.pdbx_strand_id
1 'polypeptide(L)'
;MSWNNGDSGGGAEANGGDAAGGSWGGGDDAGAGGGGDEGDQTCRVCNQAGHFARECPDKPEGYGMTGECFNCGQVGHNKADCTNERVERPFTGTCNACGVEGHAARSCPTNPIKCKLCHQEGHKALECDQRRVVDWTGVPELSAEDAWTSLINAANEKDLDVFRICLKAYARALPNEFRLPEVEAALRQDNIGVYLIALKHEIAPNQTIIDLVGNAKQEYVLSIQLAPKPRRAKMAQGWPESPDQNLERLASAGFVQDCGVPMCGNCGELGHIKKVPICSHPRQNMLLTIRQALQGGCAGA
;
A
#
# COMPACT_ATOMS: atom_id res chain seq x y z
N MET A 1 28.86 -43.48 37.37
CA MET A 1 27.80 -44.08 36.53
C MET A 1 28.04 -43.58 35.12
N SER A 2 28.44 -44.50 34.25
CA SER A 2 28.82 -44.28 32.86
C SER A 2 27.58 -44.37 31.98
N TRP A 3 27.41 -43.46 31.01
CA TRP A 3 26.57 -43.71 29.84
C TRP A 3 27.29 -43.19 28.60
N ASN A 4 27.51 -44.13 27.67
CA ASN A 4 28.25 -44.01 26.43
C ASN A 4 27.28 -43.78 25.25
N ASN A 5 27.89 -43.31 24.16
CA ASN A 5 27.41 -42.99 22.81
C ASN A 5 26.43 -43.95 22.11
N GLY A 6 25.77 -43.44 21.06
CA GLY A 6 25.51 -44.25 19.86
C GLY A 6 24.29 -43.89 19.01
N ASP A 7 24.47 -42.91 18.11
CA ASP A 7 24.03 -42.83 16.69
C ASP A 7 22.89 -43.72 16.15
N SER A 8 21.91 -43.13 15.43
CA SER A 8 21.54 -43.47 14.03
C SER A 8 20.08 -43.12 13.66
N GLY A 9 19.90 -42.22 12.68
CA GLY A 9 19.14 -42.56 11.46
C GLY A 9 17.74 -41.96 11.19
N GLY A 10 17.67 -41.13 10.14
CA GLY A 10 16.54 -41.00 9.20
C GLY A 10 15.63 -39.78 9.41
N GLY A 11 15.74 -38.69 8.64
CA GLY A 11 15.09 -38.49 7.32
C GLY A 11 13.72 -37.84 7.55
N ALA A 12 13.34 -36.67 7.03
CA ALA A 12 13.39 -36.18 5.66
C ALA A 12 13.11 -34.64 5.68
N GLU A 13 13.87 -33.84 4.91
CA GLU A 13 13.42 -33.14 3.68
C GLU A 13 12.56 -31.89 3.98
N ALA A 14 13.16 -30.70 3.99
CA ALA A 14 13.37 -29.83 2.82
C ALA A 14 12.06 -29.26 2.22
N ASN A 15 11.85 -27.95 2.40
CA ASN A 15 11.31 -27.10 1.33
C ASN A 15 11.67 -25.63 1.61
N GLY A 16 12.83 -25.24 1.11
CA GLY A 16 13.05 -23.89 0.59
C GLY A 16 12.81 -23.92 -0.92
N GLY A 17 12.49 -22.77 -1.50
CA GLY A 17 12.53 -22.59 -2.96
C GLY A 17 11.39 -21.76 -3.53
N ASP A 18 11.44 -20.47 -3.24
CA ASP A 18 11.40 -19.37 -4.21
C ASP A 18 10.71 -19.60 -5.57
N ALA A 19 9.75 -18.72 -5.90
CA ALA A 19 10.00 -17.60 -6.82
C ALA A 19 8.79 -17.24 -7.69
N ALA A 20 8.66 -15.91 -7.86
CA ALA A 20 8.21 -15.22 -9.06
C ALA A 20 6.70 -15.18 -9.39
N GLY A 21 6.12 -14.00 -9.18
CA GLY A 21 5.95 -13.09 -10.30
C GLY A 21 4.53 -12.75 -10.75
N GLY A 22 4.25 -11.44 -10.80
CA GLY A 22 3.12 -10.82 -11.52
C GLY A 22 1.79 -10.91 -10.76
N SER A 23 0.83 -10.03 -10.91
CA SER A 23 0.66 -8.80 -11.68
C SER A 23 -0.63 -8.20 -11.12
N TRP A 24 -0.67 -6.90 -10.91
CA TRP A 24 -1.92 -6.22 -10.54
C TRP A 24 -2.91 -6.37 -11.70
N GLY A 25 -4.13 -6.84 -11.43
CA GLY A 25 -5.20 -6.87 -12.41
C GLY A 25 -6.52 -7.36 -11.85
N GLY A 26 -7.53 -6.49 -11.85
CA GLY A 26 -8.93 -6.90 -11.85
C GLY A 26 -9.53 -7.19 -10.48
N GLY A 27 -10.22 -6.20 -9.92
CA GLY A 27 -11.21 -6.45 -8.88
C GLY A 27 -12.48 -7.00 -9.52
N ASP A 28 -12.73 -8.28 -9.29
CA ASP A 28 -14.04 -8.90 -9.29
C ASP A 28 -14.30 -9.38 -7.86
N ASP A 29 -14.65 -8.42 -7.01
CA ASP A 29 -15.31 -8.66 -5.73
C ASP A 29 -16.72 -9.24 -6.00
N ALA A 30 -16.76 -10.47 -6.48
CA ALA A 30 -17.90 -11.35 -6.29
C ALA A 30 -17.98 -11.58 -4.78
N GLY A 31 -18.89 -10.84 -4.13
CA GLY A 31 -19.18 -10.99 -2.71
C GLY A 31 -19.56 -12.43 -2.38
N ALA A 32 -18.57 -13.22 -1.99
CA ALA A 32 -18.73 -14.48 -1.30
C ALA A 32 -19.02 -14.16 0.17
N GLY A 33 -20.21 -13.62 0.41
CA GLY A 33 -20.80 -13.56 1.74
C GLY A 33 -21.68 -14.78 1.95
N GLY A 34 -21.29 -15.64 2.89
CA GLY A 34 -22.18 -16.67 3.43
C GLY A 34 -21.47 -17.98 3.72
N GLY A 35 -20.97 -18.13 4.96
CA GLY A 35 -20.58 -19.43 5.49
C GLY A 35 -21.76 -20.39 5.54
N GLY A 36 -21.46 -21.68 5.39
CA GLY A 36 -22.40 -22.78 5.53
C GLY A 36 -21.79 -24.07 4.99
N ASP A 37 -21.39 -24.93 5.93
CA ASP A 37 -21.21 -26.39 5.86
C ASP A 37 -20.55 -27.04 4.63
N GLU A 38 -19.48 -27.79 4.89
CA GLU A 38 -19.00 -28.93 4.12
C GLU A 38 -20.07 -30.03 4.02
N GLY A 39 -21.11 -29.77 3.24
CA GLY A 39 -22.21 -30.69 3.00
C GLY A 39 -22.70 -30.55 1.56
N ASP A 40 -22.20 -31.44 0.71
CA ASP A 40 -22.80 -31.89 -0.55
C ASP A 40 -23.08 -30.80 -1.61
N GLN A 41 -22.32 -30.81 -2.72
CA GLN A 41 -22.51 -29.91 -3.87
C GLN A 41 -23.78 -30.27 -4.67
N THR A 42 -24.92 -30.27 -3.99
CA THR A 42 -26.24 -30.50 -4.58
C THR A 42 -26.82 -29.17 -5.06
N CYS A 43 -27.20 -29.17 -6.33
CA CYS A 43 -27.86 -28.06 -6.96
C CYS A 43 -29.20 -27.79 -6.27
N ARG A 44 -29.39 -26.60 -5.71
CA ARG A 44 -30.65 -26.21 -5.03
C ARG A 44 -31.86 -26.03 -5.96
N VAL A 45 -31.69 -26.20 -7.27
CA VAL A 45 -32.77 -26.12 -8.28
C VAL A 45 -33.36 -27.50 -8.55
N CYS A 46 -32.49 -28.47 -8.86
CA CYS A 46 -32.90 -29.82 -9.28
C CYS A 46 -32.47 -30.93 -8.28
N ASN A 47 -31.85 -30.55 -7.17
CA ASN A 47 -31.31 -31.41 -6.11
C ASN A 47 -30.28 -32.45 -6.59
N GLN A 48 -29.68 -32.25 -7.76
CA GLN A 48 -28.63 -33.14 -8.30
C GLN A 48 -27.24 -32.68 -7.85
N ALA A 49 -26.37 -33.62 -7.52
CA ALA A 49 -24.98 -33.33 -7.16
C ALA A 49 -24.12 -32.99 -8.40
N GLY A 50 -23.04 -32.23 -8.19
CA GLY A 50 -22.00 -31.98 -9.20
C GLY A 50 -22.10 -30.66 -9.95
N HIS A 51 -23.04 -29.76 -9.58
CA HIS A 51 -23.10 -28.39 -10.08
C HIS A 51 -23.81 -27.46 -9.11
N PHE A 52 -23.51 -26.16 -9.17
CA PHE A 52 -24.23 -25.17 -8.38
C PHE A 52 -25.55 -24.77 -9.03
N ALA A 53 -26.48 -24.21 -8.24
CA ALA A 53 -27.77 -23.72 -8.74
C ALA A 53 -27.68 -22.70 -9.90
N ARG A 54 -26.52 -22.04 -10.04
CA ARG A 54 -26.23 -21.11 -11.15
C ARG A 54 -25.89 -21.82 -12.47
N GLU A 55 -25.41 -23.05 -12.39
CA GLU A 55 -24.93 -23.89 -13.49
C GLU A 55 -25.95 -25.00 -13.81
N CYS A 56 -27.16 -24.92 -13.25
CA CYS A 56 -28.18 -25.92 -13.46
C CYS A 56 -28.69 -25.89 -14.91
N PRO A 57 -28.62 -27.02 -15.65
CA PRO A 57 -29.11 -27.10 -17.02
C PRO A 57 -30.65 -26.99 -17.09
N ASP A 58 -31.35 -27.41 -16.02
CA ASP A 58 -32.82 -27.34 -15.89
C ASP A 58 -33.29 -26.06 -15.18
N LYS A 59 -32.43 -25.02 -15.15
CA LYS A 59 -32.72 -23.75 -14.50
C LYS A 59 -33.93 -23.08 -15.17
N PRO A 60 -35.02 -22.77 -14.43
CA PRO A 60 -36.09 -21.91 -14.95
C PRO A 60 -35.52 -20.55 -15.40
N GLU A 61 -36.00 -19.99 -16.51
CA GLU A 61 -35.64 -18.62 -16.92
C GLU A 61 -35.89 -17.65 -15.76
N GLY A 62 -34.83 -16.97 -15.29
CA GLY A 62 -34.89 -16.06 -14.14
C GLY A 62 -34.63 -16.68 -12.75
N TYR A 63 -34.32 -17.97 -12.63
CA TYR A 63 -33.96 -18.55 -11.33
C TYR A 63 -32.68 -17.89 -10.77
N GLY A 64 -32.72 -17.43 -9.51
CA GLY A 64 -31.68 -16.58 -8.90
C GLY A 64 -31.81 -15.08 -9.18
N MET A 65 -32.75 -14.66 -10.04
CA MET A 65 -33.16 -13.26 -10.27
C MET A 65 -34.56 -13.01 -9.68
N THR A 66 -34.83 -13.57 -8.49
CA THR A 66 -36.14 -13.49 -7.82
C THR A 66 -36.42 -12.11 -7.20
N GLY A 67 -35.42 -11.23 -7.16
CA GLY A 67 -35.56 -9.85 -6.71
C GLY A 67 -35.95 -8.92 -7.84
N GLU A 68 -36.72 -7.89 -7.50
CA GLU A 68 -36.88 -6.70 -8.34
C GLU A 68 -35.51 -6.05 -8.60
N CYS A 69 -35.29 -5.55 -9.82
CA CYS A 69 -34.08 -4.83 -10.15
C CYS A 69 -33.94 -3.61 -9.22
N PHE A 70 -32.81 -3.51 -8.52
CA PHE A 70 -32.46 -2.36 -7.66
C PHE A 70 -32.17 -1.05 -8.44
N ASN A 71 -32.65 -0.92 -9.67
CA ASN A 71 -32.65 0.32 -10.44
C ASN A 71 -34.09 0.64 -10.89
N CYS A 72 -34.72 -0.25 -11.65
CA CYS A 72 -36.03 0.00 -12.27
C CYS A 72 -37.22 -0.74 -11.63
N GLY A 73 -37.01 -1.62 -10.64
CA GLY A 73 -38.08 -2.38 -9.99
C GLY A 73 -38.64 -3.55 -10.81
N GLN A 74 -38.19 -3.73 -12.06
CA GLN A 74 -38.62 -4.85 -12.90
C GLN A 74 -37.88 -6.13 -12.50
N VAL A 75 -38.58 -7.27 -12.53
CA VAL A 75 -38.02 -8.59 -12.25
C VAL A 75 -37.32 -9.18 -13.48
N GLY A 76 -36.43 -10.15 -13.27
CA GLY A 76 -35.75 -10.87 -14.36
C GLY A 76 -34.37 -10.34 -14.73
N HIS A 77 -33.91 -9.24 -14.13
CA HIS A 77 -32.53 -8.75 -14.27
C HIS A 77 -32.03 -8.07 -12.99
N ASN A 78 -30.71 -8.03 -12.80
CA ASN A 78 -30.10 -7.30 -11.69
C ASN A 78 -29.75 -5.85 -12.13
N LYS A 79 -29.29 -5.03 -11.19
CA LYS A 79 -28.91 -3.64 -11.46
C LYS A 79 -27.77 -3.47 -12.49
N ALA A 80 -26.86 -4.44 -12.62
CA ALA A 80 -25.78 -4.42 -13.60
C ALA A 80 -26.30 -4.69 -15.02
N ASP A 81 -27.33 -5.51 -15.15
CA ASP A 81 -27.96 -5.90 -16.42
C ASP A 81 -29.17 -5.02 -16.78
N CYS A 82 -29.39 -3.92 -16.04
CA CYS A 82 -30.52 -3.02 -16.25
C CYS A 82 -30.25 -2.05 -17.40
N THR A 83 -31.12 -2.08 -18.42
CA THR A 83 -31.06 -1.21 -19.60
C THR A 83 -31.78 0.13 -19.40
N ASN A 84 -32.58 0.27 -18.34
CA ASN A 84 -33.25 1.53 -17.99
C ASN A 84 -32.25 2.56 -17.46
N GLU A 85 -32.57 3.85 -17.60
CA GLU A 85 -31.76 4.93 -17.04
C GLU A 85 -31.54 4.75 -15.54
N ARG A 86 -30.37 5.18 -15.05
CA ARG A 86 -30.06 5.11 -13.63
C ARG A 86 -30.95 6.08 -12.87
N VAL A 87 -31.81 5.54 -12.00
CA VAL A 87 -32.59 6.35 -11.06
C VAL A 87 -31.75 6.56 -9.80
N GLU A 88 -31.42 7.82 -9.49
CA GLU A 88 -30.79 8.21 -8.21
C GLU A 88 -31.85 8.10 -7.12
N ARG A 89 -31.77 7.05 -6.29
CA ARG A 89 -32.71 6.82 -5.19
C ARG A 89 -32.07 7.30 -3.89
N PRO A 90 -32.75 8.14 -3.08
CA PRO A 90 -32.23 8.52 -1.78
C PRO A 90 -32.00 7.26 -0.94
N PHE A 91 -30.93 7.24 -0.15
CA PHE A 91 -30.62 6.11 0.71
C PHE A 91 -31.68 5.99 1.80
N THR A 92 -32.59 5.03 1.66
CA THR A 92 -33.62 4.70 2.65
C THR A 92 -33.14 3.72 3.71
N GLY A 93 -31.86 3.32 3.66
CA GLY A 93 -31.28 2.42 4.65
C GLY A 93 -30.99 3.14 5.97
N THR A 94 -30.87 2.34 7.02
CA THR A 94 -30.34 2.78 8.32
C THR A 94 -28.81 2.92 8.23
N CYS A 95 -28.27 4.01 8.76
CA CYS A 95 -26.83 4.22 8.83
C CYS A 95 -26.18 3.21 9.79
N ASN A 96 -25.28 2.37 9.27
CA ASN A 96 -24.57 1.38 10.09
C ASN A 96 -23.65 1.98 11.18
N ALA A 97 -23.38 3.29 11.15
CA ALA A 97 -22.52 3.96 12.12
C ALA A 97 -23.30 4.59 13.29
N CYS A 98 -24.50 5.11 13.05
CA CYS A 98 -25.28 5.84 14.07
C CYS A 98 -26.72 5.34 14.24
N GLY A 99 -27.17 4.38 13.44
CA GLY A 99 -28.53 3.82 13.51
C GLY A 99 -29.63 4.75 12.97
N VAL A 100 -29.29 5.92 12.41
CA VAL A 100 -30.27 6.87 11.86
C VAL A 100 -30.48 6.61 10.37
N GLU A 101 -31.72 6.63 9.93
CA GLU A 101 -32.09 6.45 8.52
C GLU A 101 -31.84 7.71 7.69
N GLY A 102 -31.69 7.55 6.37
CA GLY A 102 -31.60 8.68 5.44
C GLY A 102 -30.18 9.07 5.00
N HIS A 103 -29.13 8.38 5.49
CA HIS A 103 -27.76 8.57 4.99
C HIS A 103 -26.90 7.31 5.12
N ALA A 104 -25.98 7.12 4.18
CA ALA A 104 -24.99 6.04 4.27
C ALA A 104 -23.92 6.37 5.32
N ALA A 105 -23.27 5.35 5.89
CA ALA A 105 -22.22 5.52 6.92
C ALA A 105 -21.07 6.46 6.51
N ARG A 106 -20.79 6.58 5.20
CA ARG A 106 -19.78 7.49 4.64
C ARG A 106 -20.18 8.97 4.67
N SER A 107 -21.47 9.25 4.75
CA SER A 107 -22.07 10.58 4.80
C SER A 107 -22.75 10.84 6.14
N CYS A 108 -22.34 10.11 7.18
CA CYS A 108 -22.92 10.22 8.50
C CYS A 108 -22.47 11.53 9.16
N PRO A 109 -23.41 12.41 9.57
CA PRO A 109 -23.08 13.70 10.18
C PRO A 109 -22.48 13.55 11.59
N THR A 110 -22.74 12.42 12.25
CA THR A 110 -22.26 12.14 13.61
C THR A 110 -21.06 11.19 13.66
N ASN A 111 -20.64 10.63 12.52
CA ASN A 111 -19.47 9.76 12.48
C ASN A 111 -18.21 10.63 12.31
N PRO A 112 -17.31 10.69 13.31
CA PRO A 112 -16.10 11.48 13.19
C PRO A 112 -15.26 10.95 12.03
N ILE A 113 -14.83 11.87 11.15
CA ILE A 113 -13.92 11.53 10.05
C ILE A 113 -12.58 11.13 10.66
N LYS A 114 -12.29 9.83 10.68
CA LYS A 114 -10.99 9.29 11.08
C LYS A 114 -10.05 9.29 9.89
N CYS A 115 -8.88 9.89 10.06
CA CYS A 115 -7.83 9.86 9.06
C CYS A 115 -7.28 8.43 8.92
N LYS A 116 -7.20 7.91 7.69
CA LYS A 116 -6.67 6.55 7.45
C LYS A 116 -5.15 6.43 7.60
N LEU A 117 -4.44 7.56 7.69
CA LEU A 117 -2.99 7.59 7.76
C LEU A 117 -2.47 7.67 9.21
N CYS A 118 -3.15 8.44 10.06
CA CYS A 118 -2.76 8.68 11.45
C CYS A 118 -3.83 8.23 12.49
N HIS A 119 -5.01 7.80 12.04
CA HIS A 119 -6.17 7.38 12.86
C HIS A 119 -6.77 8.45 13.78
N GLN A 120 -6.30 9.69 13.72
CA GLN A 120 -6.89 10.81 14.45
C GLN A 120 -8.17 11.30 13.78
N GLU A 121 -9.04 11.92 14.58
CA GLU A 121 -10.32 12.45 14.13
C GLU A 121 -10.17 13.90 13.60
N GLY A 122 -11.09 14.32 12.74
CA GLY A 122 -11.26 15.73 12.35
C GLY A 122 -10.63 16.16 11.02
N HIS A 123 -9.90 15.28 10.32
CA HIS A 123 -9.31 15.59 9.01
C HIS A 123 -9.28 14.39 8.06
N LYS A 124 -9.19 14.65 6.75
CA LYS A 124 -9.04 13.62 5.70
C LYS A 124 -7.57 13.32 5.45
N ALA A 125 -7.28 12.18 4.82
CA ALA A 125 -5.90 11.78 4.46
C ALA A 125 -5.14 12.82 3.62
N LEU A 126 -5.84 13.60 2.79
CA LEU A 126 -5.26 14.68 1.99
C LEU A 126 -4.69 15.82 2.86
N GLU A 127 -5.31 16.08 4.01
CA GLU A 127 -4.98 17.18 4.94
C GLU A 127 -4.26 16.64 6.18
N CYS A 128 -3.69 15.43 6.09
CA CYS A 128 -3.01 14.78 7.21
C CYS A 128 -1.57 15.25 7.33
N ASP A 129 -1.34 16.11 8.32
CA ASP A 129 0.00 16.62 8.68
C ASP A 129 0.59 15.89 9.89
N GLN A 130 -0.17 14.95 10.45
CA GLN A 130 0.19 14.21 11.65
C GLN A 130 1.13 13.04 11.35
N ARG A 131 1.86 12.61 12.39
CA ARG A 131 2.69 11.40 12.36
C ARG A 131 1.84 10.20 11.91
N ARG A 132 2.28 9.53 10.85
CA ARG A 132 1.63 8.36 10.28
C ARG A 132 1.96 7.12 11.10
N VAL A 133 1.07 6.14 11.06
CA VAL A 133 1.35 4.83 11.67
C VAL A 133 2.41 4.12 10.83
N VAL A 134 3.54 3.77 11.46
CA VAL A 134 4.61 3.00 10.84
C VAL A 134 4.27 1.52 10.96
N ASP A 135 4.40 0.79 9.84
CA ASP A 135 4.29 -0.65 9.85
C ASP A 135 5.62 -1.27 10.31
N TRP A 136 5.55 -2.04 11.41
CA TRP A 136 6.69 -2.71 12.04
C TRP A 136 6.75 -4.20 11.72
N THR A 137 5.94 -4.69 10.77
CA THR A 137 6.01 -6.09 10.33
C THR A 137 7.42 -6.46 9.87
N GLY A 138 7.91 -7.61 10.34
CA GLY A 138 9.27 -8.09 10.04
C GLY A 138 10.41 -7.34 10.74
N VAL A 139 10.12 -6.36 11.61
CA VAL A 139 11.15 -5.67 12.39
C VAL A 139 11.31 -6.36 13.76
N PRO A 140 12.49 -6.92 14.08
CA PRO A 140 12.70 -7.60 15.35
C PRO A 140 12.53 -6.62 16.51
N GLU A 141 11.94 -7.10 17.60
CA GLU A 141 11.82 -6.33 18.84
C GLU A 141 13.09 -6.55 19.66
N LEU A 142 13.95 -5.54 19.66
CA LEU A 142 15.25 -5.56 20.31
C LEU A 142 15.37 -4.34 21.23
N SER A 143 16.23 -4.44 22.25
CA SER A 143 16.63 -3.27 23.03
C SER A 143 17.43 -2.30 22.16
N ALA A 144 17.55 -1.04 22.60
CA ALA A 144 18.34 -0.04 21.87
C ALA A 144 19.82 -0.46 21.70
N GLU A 145 20.40 -1.10 22.72
CA GLU A 145 21.79 -1.56 22.72
C GLU A 145 22.00 -2.77 21.78
N ASP A 146 21.09 -3.75 21.82
CA ASP A 146 21.17 -4.93 20.97
C ASP A 146 20.92 -4.59 19.49
N ALA A 147 19.97 -3.68 19.24
CA ALA A 147 19.68 -3.17 17.90
C ALA A 147 20.86 -2.40 17.33
N TRP A 148 21.53 -1.56 18.15
CA TRP A 148 22.75 -0.85 17.77
C TRP A 148 23.89 -1.82 17.44
N THR A 149 24.10 -2.83 18.27
CA THR A 149 25.14 -3.85 18.05
C THR A 149 24.90 -4.62 16.75
N SER A 150 23.65 -5.02 16.50
CA SER A 150 23.27 -5.72 15.27
C SER A 150 23.39 -4.81 14.04
N LEU A 151 23.12 -3.51 14.18
CA LEU A 151 23.32 -2.52 13.14
C LEU A 151 24.80 -2.37 12.77
N ILE A 152 25.70 -2.30 13.75
CA ILE A 152 27.15 -2.27 13.52
C ILE A 152 27.62 -3.56 12.83
N ASN A 153 27.17 -4.72 13.30
CA ASN A 153 27.53 -6.01 12.70
C ASN A 153 27.10 -6.07 11.22
N ALA A 154 25.86 -5.71 10.91
CA ALA A 154 25.35 -5.64 9.55
C ALA A 154 26.14 -4.65 8.67
N ALA A 155 26.56 -3.52 9.24
CA ALA A 155 27.38 -2.54 8.54
C ALA A 155 28.78 -3.07 8.20
N ASN A 156 29.38 -3.85 9.10
CA ASN A 156 30.67 -4.51 8.88
C ASN A 156 30.59 -5.60 7.81
N GLU A 157 29.50 -6.36 7.80
CA GLU A 157 29.20 -7.37 6.78
C GLU A 157 28.78 -6.76 5.43
N LYS A 158 28.53 -5.43 5.40
CA LYS A 158 28.07 -4.66 4.24
C LYS A 158 26.71 -5.15 3.71
N ASP A 159 25.91 -5.76 4.58
CA ASP A 159 24.54 -6.17 4.27
C ASP A 159 23.60 -4.98 4.49
N LEU A 160 23.23 -4.31 3.40
CA LEU A 160 22.36 -3.14 3.44
C LEU A 160 20.91 -3.47 3.79
N ASP A 161 20.46 -4.70 3.57
CA ASP A 161 19.08 -5.10 3.81
C ASP A 161 18.88 -5.41 5.30
N VAL A 162 19.81 -6.17 5.90
CA VAL A 162 19.85 -6.37 7.34
C VAL A 162 20.07 -5.04 8.06
N PHE A 163 20.98 -4.18 7.56
CA PHE A 163 21.20 -2.85 8.13
C PHE A 163 19.92 -2.00 8.17
N ARG A 164 19.09 -2.01 7.12
CA ARG A 164 17.80 -1.31 7.11
C ARG A 164 16.84 -1.85 8.16
N ILE A 165 16.80 -3.16 8.35
CA ILE A 165 15.95 -3.81 9.35
C ILE A 165 16.44 -3.44 10.76
N CYS A 166 17.74 -3.51 11.02
CA CYS A 166 18.33 -3.13 12.31
C CYS A 166 18.14 -1.63 12.62
N LEU A 167 18.26 -0.76 11.61
CA LEU A 167 17.99 0.68 11.77
C LEU A 167 16.54 0.94 12.14
N LYS A 168 15.59 0.23 11.51
CA LYS A 168 14.17 0.26 11.90
C LYS A 168 13.95 -0.29 13.31
N ALA A 169 14.62 -1.37 13.69
CA ALA A 169 14.52 -1.93 15.04
C ALA A 169 15.03 -0.95 16.09
N TYR A 170 16.14 -0.26 15.82
CA TYR A 170 16.68 0.80 16.68
C TYR A 170 15.72 2.00 16.79
N ALA A 171 15.13 2.44 15.67
CA ALA A 171 14.11 3.49 15.68
C ALA A 171 12.83 3.07 16.45
N ARG A 172 12.44 1.80 16.36
CA ARG A 172 11.32 1.22 17.12
C ARG A 172 11.60 1.23 18.62
N ALA A 173 12.84 0.98 19.03
CA ALA A 173 13.24 1.02 20.44
C ALA A 173 13.25 2.46 21.01
N LEU A 174 13.44 3.49 20.17
CA LEU A 174 13.54 4.90 20.56
C LEU A 174 12.50 5.80 19.83
N PRO A 175 11.19 5.59 20.00
CA PRO A 175 10.15 6.23 19.18
C PRO A 175 10.04 7.76 19.33
N ASN A 176 10.64 8.36 20.37
CA ASN A 176 10.61 9.80 20.61
C ASN A 176 12.00 10.46 20.58
N GLU A 177 13.06 9.69 20.80
CA GLU A 177 14.44 10.17 20.90
C GLU A 177 15.27 9.85 19.66
N PHE A 178 14.78 8.97 18.78
CA PHE A 178 15.51 8.58 17.58
C PHE A 178 15.76 9.78 16.65
N ARG A 179 17.03 10.00 16.31
CA ARG A 179 17.49 11.06 15.41
C ARG A 179 18.50 10.50 14.41
N LEU A 180 18.15 10.55 13.12
CA LEU A 180 19.04 10.14 12.03
C LEU A 180 20.44 10.81 12.02
N PRO A 181 20.57 12.12 12.34
CA PRO A 181 21.89 12.75 12.40
C PRO A 181 22.82 12.15 13.45
N GLU A 182 22.29 11.73 14.60
CA GLU A 182 23.10 11.16 15.68
C GLU A 182 23.62 9.78 15.31
N VAL A 183 22.77 8.97 14.66
CA VAL A 183 23.17 7.68 14.10
C VAL A 183 24.30 7.86 13.08
N GLU A 184 24.17 8.82 12.17
CA GLU A 184 25.23 9.06 11.18
C GLU A 184 26.53 9.56 11.79
N ALA A 185 26.45 10.48 12.75
CA ALA A 185 27.61 10.99 13.47
C ALA A 185 28.37 9.86 14.19
N ALA A 186 27.64 8.94 14.84
CA ALA A 186 28.23 7.78 15.49
C ALA A 186 28.86 6.81 14.48
N LEU A 187 28.19 6.51 13.37
CA LEU A 187 28.75 5.66 12.29
C LEU A 187 30.05 6.24 11.72
N ARG A 188 30.14 7.57 11.58
CA ARG A 188 31.35 8.25 11.12
C ARG A 188 32.46 8.26 12.16
N GLN A 189 32.12 8.45 13.43
CA GLN A 189 33.08 8.43 14.54
C GLN A 189 33.78 7.08 14.64
N ASP A 190 33.04 5.99 14.44
CA ASP A 190 33.57 4.62 14.48
C ASP A 190 34.16 4.17 13.13
N ASN A 191 34.19 5.06 12.12
CA ASN A 191 34.67 4.80 10.77
C ASN A 191 34.04 3.55 10.13
N ILE A 192 32.74 3.38 10.36
CA ILE A 192 31.96 2.28 9.81
C ILE A 192 31.70 2.56 8.32
N GLY A 193 31.93 1.57 7.45
CA GLY A 193 31.88 1.71 5.99
C GLY A 193 30.50 1.95 5.37
N VAL A 194 29.52 2.37 6.17
CA VAL A 194 28.15 2.69 5.76
C VAL A 194 27.88 4.17 6.05
N TYR A 195 27.31 4.86 5.07
CA TYR A 195 27.00 6.28 5.13
C TYR A 195 25.52 6.49 4.87
N LEU A 196 24.85 7.19 5.78
CA LEU A 196 23.49 7.69 5.59
C LEU A 196 23.58 9.01 4.85
N ILE A 197 22.98 9.13 3.67
CA ILE A 197 23.07 10.31 2.83
C ILE A 197 21.67 10.85 2.55
N ALA A 198 21.44 12.12 2.84
CA ALA A 198 20.21 12.82 2.54
C ALA A 198 20.27 13.44 1.13
N LEU A 199 19.57 12.81 0.18
CA LEU A 199 19.53 13.23 -1.22
C LEU A 199 18.36 14.17 -1.47
N LYS A 200 18.62 15.27 -2.17
CA LYS A 200 17.55 16.14 -2.70
C LYS A 200 17.03 15.56 -4.01
N HIS A 201 15.81 15.03 -3.99
CA HIS A 201 15.17 14.39 -5.15
C HIS A 201 13.71 14.81 -5.27
N GLU A 202 13.26 15.11 -6.49
CA GLU A 202 11.85 15.41 -6.77
C GLU A 202 11.05 14.10 -6.76
N ILE A 203 10.06 14.01 -5.88
CA ILE A 203 9.19 12.84 -5.77
C ILE A 203 7.95 13.01 -6.65
N ALA A 204 7.33 11.89 -7.02
CA ALA A 204 6.07 11.94 -7.74
C ALA A 204 4.95 12.54 -6.85
N PRO A 205 3.89 13.15 -7.43
CA PRO A 205 2.82 13.77 -6.65
C PRO A 205 2.09 12.80 -5.70
N ASN A 206 2.02 11.52 -6.07
CA ASN A 206 1.42 10.47 -5.23
C ASN A 206 2.37 9.91 -4.17
N GLN A 207 3.56 10.47 -4.03
CA GLN A 207 4.57 10.04 -3.07
C GLN A 207 4.81 11.12 -2.03
N THR A 208 5.21 10.69 -0.84
CA THR A 208 5.65 11.57 0.24
C THR A 208 6.86 10.93 0.89
N ILE A 209 7.74 11.76 1.43
CA ILE A 209 8.87 11.27 2.22
C ILE A 209 8.42 11.21 3.67
N ILE A 210 8.64 10.06 4.30
CA ILE A 210 8.27 9.77 5.68
C ILE A 210 9.50 9.25 6.42
N ASP A 211 9.77 9.81 7.58
CA ASP A 211 10.85 9.36 8.46
C ASP A 211 10.55 7.97 9.08
N LEU A 212 11.57 7.30 9.62
CA LEU A 212 11.48 6.01 10.31
C LEU A 212 10.48 6.00 11.47
N VAL A 213 10.24 7.15 12.08
CA VAL A 213 9.29 7.34 13.19
C VAL A 213 7.89 7.74 12.70
N GLY A 214 7.71 7.95 11.39
CA GLY A 214 6.39 8.23 10.78
C GLY A 214 6.09 9.71 10.56
N ASN A 215 7.03 10.62 10.80
CA ASN A 215 6.84 12.05 10.53
C ASN A 215 6.77 12.26 9.01
N ALA A 216 5.65 12.77 8.50
CA ALA A 216 5.42 13.00 7.06
C ALA A 216 6.05 14.31 6.56
N LYS A 217 5.99 14.53 5.24
CA LYS A 217 6.45 15.76 4.55
C LYS A 217 7.93 16.10 4.77
N GLN A 218 8.79 15.09 4.85
CA GLN A 218 10.23 15.29 4.87
C GLN A 218 10.73 15.84 3.51
N GLU A 219 11.83 16.59 3.48
CA GLU A 219 12.36 17.21 2.25
C GLU A 219 13.36 16.29 1.52
N TYR A 220 14.11 15.46 2.25
CA TYR A 220 15.22 14.70 1.69
C TYR A 220 14.98 13.19 1.69
N VAL A 221 15.40 12.53 0.62
CA VAL A 221 15.35 11.06 0.52
C VAL A 221 16.58 10.47 1.20
N LEU A 222 16.36 9.66 2.23
CA LEU A 222 17.40 8.90 2.91
C LEU A 222 17.93 7.80 1.99
N SER A 223 19.22 7.86 1.69
CA SER A 223 19.94 6.88 0.89
C SER A 223 21.07 6.28 1.70
N ILE A 224 21.08 4.95 1.84
CA ILE A 224 22.13 4.23 2.56
C ILE A 224 23.17 3.76 1.55
N GLN A 225 24.42 4.17 1.73
CA GLN A 225 25.50 3.98 0.76
C GLN A 225 26.75 3.39 1.41
N LEU A 226 27.50 2.57 0.66
CA LEU A 226 28.79 2.00 1.10
C LEU A 226 30.00 2.89 0.76
N ALA A 227 29.76 4.13 0.35
CA ALA A 227 30.82 5.07 -0.02
C ALA A 227 30.41 6.51 0.34
N PRO A 228 31.37 7.35 0.76
CA PRO A 228 31.12 8.75 1.10
C PRO A 228 30.91 9.66 -0.13
N LYS A 229 31.21 9.14 -1.34
CA LYS A 229 31.10 9.87 -2.61
C LYS A 229 30.17 9.14 -3.58
N PRO A 230 29.48 9.88 -4.47
CA PRO A 230 28.61 9.28 -5.46
C PRO A 230 29.44 8.43 -6.44
N ARG A 231 29.10 7.14 -6.56
CA ARG A 231 29.74 6.23 -7.52
C ARG A 231 29.30 6.46 -8.98
N ARG A 232 28.18 7.16 -9.19
CA ARG A 232 27.56 7.37 -10.51
C ARG A 232 27.16 8.83 -10.68
N ALA A 233 27.34 9.38 -11.88
CA ALA A 233 27.01 10.78 -12.18
C ALA A 233 25.54 11.13 -11.90
N LYS A 234 24.60 10.23 -12.24
CA LYS A 234 23.16 10.42 -11.93
C LYS A 234 22.88 10.49 -10.42
N MET A 235 23.74 9.87 -9.60
CA MET A 235 23.62 9.87 -8.14
C MET A 235 24.32 11.08 -7.50
N ALA A 236 25.17 11.80 -8.25
CA ALA A 236 25.74 13.06 -7.80
C ALA A 236 24.69 14.18 -7.78
N GLN A 237 23.60 14.03 -8.54
CA GLN A 237 22.47 14.96 -8.54
C GLN A 237 21.76 14.88 -7.16
N GLY A 238 21.87 15.95 -6.38
CA GLY A 238 21.28 16.05 -5.04
C GLY A 238 22.16 15.55 -3.89
N TRP A 239 23.40 15.13 -4.17
CA TRP A 239 24.37 14.73 -3.15
C TRP A 239 24.80 15.95 -2.30
N PRO A 240 24.96 15.81 -0.97
CA PRO A 240 25.43 16.90 -0.10
C PRO A 240 26.90 17.25 -0.38
N GLU A 241 27.24 18.53 -0.30
CA GLU A 241 28.58 19.03 -0.57
C GLU A 241 29.57 18.70 0.56
N SER A 242 29.07 18.66 1.81
CA SER A 242 29.88 18.38 2.99
C SER A 242 29.21 17.37 3.95
N PRO A 243 30.03 16.70 4.79
CA PRO A 243 29.57 15.89 5.91
C PRO A 243 28.57 16.60 6.83
N ASP A 244 28.81 17.88 7.14
CA ASP A 244 27.99 18.67 8.04
C ASP A 244 26.64 19.05 7.41
N GLN A 245 26.66 19.45 6.12
CA GLN A 245 25.44 19.69 5.37
C GLN A 245 24.58 18.43 5.29
N ASN A 246 25.19 17.25 5.21
CA ASN A 246 24.46 15.99 5.23
C ASN A 246 23.74 15.77 6.56
N LEU A 247 24.39 16.05 7.70
CA LEU A 247 23.79 15.91 9.04
C LEU A 247 22.56 16.82 9.21
N GLU A 248 22.63 18.06 8.74
CA GLU A 248 21.48 18.98 8.75
C GLU A 248 20.32 18.46 7.90
N ARG A 249 20.62 17.98 6.68
CA ARG A 249 19.60 17.40 5.79
C ARG A 249 19.01 16.10 6.34
N LEU A 250 19.81 15.29 7.04
CA LEU A 250 19.36 14.05 7.67
C LEU A 250 18.31 14.28 8.76
N ALA A 251 18.28 15.46 9.39
CA ALA A 251 17.24 15.81 10.35
C ALA A 251 15.84 15.89 9.72
N SER A 252 15.78 16.07 8.39
CA SER A 252 14.53 16.09 7.61
C SER A 252 14.54 15.07 6.47
N ALA A 253 15.22 13.94 6.70
CA ALA A 253 15.32 12.85 5.74
C ALA A 253 14.38 11.69 6.09
N GLY A 254 13.94 10.96 5.07
CA GLY A 254 13.13 9.76 5.26
C GLY A 254 13.06 8.89 4.02
N PHE A 255 12.20 7.88 4.05
CA PHE A 255 11.96 7.00 2.91
C PHE A 255 10.80 7.52 2.07
N VAL A 256 10.91 7.36 0.75
CA VAL A 256 9.80 7.62 -0.17
C VAL A 256 8.75 6.54 0.03
N GLN A 257 7.52 6.96 0.34
CA GLN A 257 6.37 6.08 0.47
C GLN A 257 5.18 6.66 -0.29
N ASP A 258 4.15 5.85 -0.50
CA ASP A 258 2.90 6.32 -1.08
C ASP A 258 2.22 7.31 -0.13
N CYS A 259 1.66 8.39 -0.69
CA CYS A 259 0.95 9.39 0.10
C CYS A 259 -0.34 8.85 0.73
N GLY A 260 -0.83 7.68 0.28
CA GLY A 260 -2.07 7.04 0.72
C GLY A 260 -3.33 7.78 0.26
N VAL A 261 -3.15 8.74 -0.65
CA VAL A 261 -4.22 9.53 -1.26
C VAL A 261 -4.34 9.08 -2.72
N PRO A 262 -5.55 8.71 -3.18
CA PRO A 262 -5.72 8.24 -4.55
C PRO A 262 -5.39 9.36 -5.54
N MET A 263 -4.55 9.05 -6.51
CA MET A 263 -4.27 9.90 -7.66
C MET A 263 -5.21 9.54 -8.81
N CYS A 264 -5.84 10.54 -9.40
CA CYS A 264 -6.75 10.34 -10.50
C CYS A 264 -5.99 9.99 -11.78
N GLY A 265 -6.12 8.76 -12.28
CA GLY A 265 -5.54 8.35 -13.58
C GLY A 265 -6.14 9.03 -14.83
N ASN A 266 -6.92 10.11 -14.67
CA ASN A 266 -7.42 10.94 -15.77
C ASN A 266 -6.82 12.34 -15.77
N CYS A 267 -6.86 13.06 -14.64
CA CYS A 267 -6.31 14.42 -14.53
C CYS A 267 -4.98 14.50 -13.76
N GLY A 268 -4.57 13.43 -13.08
CA GLY A 268 -3.35 13.39 -12.27
C GLY A 268 -3.47 14.06 -10.90
N GLU A 269 -4.64 14.61 -10.55
CA GLU A 269 -4.85 15.26 -9.25
C GLU A 269 -5.04 14.24 -8.12
N LEU A 270 -4.64 14.64 -6.91
CA LEU A 270 -4.81 13.84 -5.70
C LEU A 270 -6.21 14.03 -5.09
N GLY A 271 -6.70 12.98 -4.43
CA GLY A 271 -7.91 13.00 -3.62
C GLY A 271 -9.13 12.36 -4.26
N HIS A 272 -9.03 11.90 -5.52
CA HIS A 272 -10.13 11.23 -6.20
C HIS A 272 -9.67 10.18 -7.22
N ILE A 273 -10.63 9.33 -7.64
CA ILE A 273 -10.41 8.30 -8.66
C ILE A 273 -10.98 8.75 -10.02
N LYS A 274 -10.48 8.16 -11.11
CA LYS A 274 -10.91 8.43 -12.49
C LYS A 274 -12.41 8.22 -12.78
N LYS A 275 -13.14 7.55 -11.89
CA LYS A 275 -14.54 7.16 -12.12
C LYS A 275 -15.44 8.39 -12.23
N VAL A 276 -16.24 8.45 -13.30
CA VAL A 276 -17.28 9.48 -13.49
C VAL A 276 -18.45 9.17 -12.53
N PRO A 277 -19.06 10.16 -11.85
CA PRO A 277 -18.86 11.61 -11.96
C PRO A 277 -17.83 12.21 -10.98
N ILE A 278 -16.99 11.40 -10.33
CA ILE A 278 -16.07 11.84 -9.27
C ILE A 278 -14.94 12.71 -9.85
N CYS A 279 -14.43 12.37 -11.04
CA CYS A 279 -13.53 13.24 -11.78
C CYS A 279 -14.34 14.17 -12.67
N SER A 280 -14.29 15.47 -12.40
CA SER A 280 -14.96 16.52 -13.19
C SER A 280 -14.29 16.78 -14.54
N HIS A 281 -13.07 16.27 -14.75
CA HIS A 281 -12.34 16.43 -16.00
C HIS A 281 -12.91 15.50 -17.07
N PRO A 282 -13.05 15.97 -18.33
CA PRO A 282 -13.44 15.11 -19.44
C PRO A 282 -12.47 13.93 -19.53
N ARG A 283 -12.97 12.73 -19.87
CA ARG A 283 -12.11 11.55 -20.04
C ARG A 283 -11.11 11.86 -21.14
N GLN A 284 -9.83 11.95 -20.79
CA GLN A 284 -8.75 12.04 -21.78
C GLN A 284 -8.76 10.71 -22.53
N ASN A 285 -9.28 10.75 -23.75
CA ASN A 285 -9.37 9.57 -24.59
C ASN A 285 -7.95 9.28 -25.09
N MET A 286 -7.32 8.22 -24.56
CA MET A 286 -5.94 7.85 -24.89
C MET A 286 -5.74 7.61 -26.41
N LEU A 287 -6.83 7.39 -27.15
CA LEU A 287 -6.85 7.24 -28.61
C LEU A 287 -6.69 8.55 -29.41
N LEU A 288 -6.95 9.72 -28.82
CA LEU A 288 -6.78 11.01 -29.50
C LEU A 288 -5.32 11.48 -29.49
N THR A 289 -4.57 11.19 -28.42
CA THR A 289 -3.16 11.59 -28.30
C THR A 289 -2.26 10.80 -29.25
N ILE A 290 -2.56 9.53 -29.52
CA ILE A 290 -1.81 8.71 -30.50
C ILE A 290 -2.06 9.20 -31.94
N ARG A 291 -3.29 9.62 -32.28
CA ARG A 291 -3.57 10.19 -33.62
C ARG A 291 -2.88 11.53 -33.85
N GLN A 292 -2.76 12.38 -32.83
CA GLN A 292 -2.03 13.65 -32.96
C GLN A 292 -0.50 13.45 -33.00
N ALA A 293 0.05 12.48 -32.27
CA ALA A 293 1.48 12.15 -32.33
C ALA A 293 1.90 11.53 -33.67
N LEU A 294 1.03 10.74 -34.31
CA LEU A 294 1.33 10.14 -35.63
C LEU A 294 1.11 11.12 -36.80
N GLN A 295 0.31 12.17 -36.64
CA GLN A 295 0.09 13.19 -37.67
C GLN A 295 1.13 14.32 -37.65
N GLY A 296 1.92 14.45 -36.58
CA GLY A 296 3.01 15.44 -36.47
C GLY A 296 4.36 15.00 -37.05
N GLY A 297 4.50 13.74 -37.48
CA GLY A 297 5.78 13.16 -37.94
C GLY A 297 6.02 13.17 -39.45
N CYS A 298 5.14 13.78 -40.26
CA CYS A 298 5.24 13.76 -41.72
C CYS A 298 5.05 15.16 -42.33
N ALA A 299 5.85 16.13 -41.91
CA ALA A 299 6.03 17.38 -42.64
C ALA A 299 7.41 17.96 -42.31
N GLY A 300 8.41 17.64 -43.13
CA GLY A 300 9.76 18.17 -42.98
C GLY A 300 10.84 17.30 -43.61
N ALA A 301 10.70 17.03 -44.91
CA ALA A 301 11.81 16.67 -45.80
C ALA A 301 11.83 17.70 -46.93
#